data_AF-A0A3M1FED2-F1
#
_entry.id   AF-A0A3M1FED2-F1
#
_cell.length_a   1.000
_cell.length_b   1.000
_cell.length_c   1.000
_cell.angle_alpha   90.00
_cell.angle_beta   90.00
_cell.angle_gamma   90.00
#
_symmetry.space_group_name_H-M   'P 1'
#
loop_
_entity.id
_entity.type
_entity.pdbx_description
1 polymer ?
#
loop_
_entity_poly.entity_id
_entity_poly.type
_entity_poly.pdbx_seq_one_letter_code
_entity_poly.pdbx_strand_id
1 'polypeptide(L)' 'MAKRSVRVKSSITGHQALMFLVAVFLGALGFASLVQGLLMQWSFGFKYGFFSYLLSFIFLGSAKLVKLKLLKEL' A
#
# COMPACT_ATOMS: atom_id res chain seq x y z
N MET A 1 -5.03 -2.83 48.71
CA MET A 1 -4.02 -2.64 47.64
C MET A 1 -4.58 -3.24 46.36
N ALA A 2 -5.28 -2.45 45.54
CA ALA A 2 -5.98 -2.94 44.36
C ALA A 2 -5.00 -3.16 43.20
N LYS A 3 -4.85 -4.41 42.74
CA LYS A 3 -4.16 -4.75 41.49
C LYS A 3 -4.95 -4.13 40.34
N ARG A 4 -4.55 -2.94 39.90
CA ARG A 4 -5.08 -2.26 38.71
C ARG A 4 -4.57 -3.05 37.50
N SER A 5 -5.32 -4.09 37.14
CA SER A 5 -5.18 -4.78 35.86
C SER A 5 -5.46 -3.75 34.77
N VAL A 6 -4.39 -3.18 34.22
CA VAL A 6 -4.43 -2.38 33.01
C VAL A 6 -4.81 -3.35 31.91
N ARG A 7 -6.12 -3.53 31.69
CA ARG A 7 -6.64 -4.22 30.52
C ARG A 7 -6.29 -3.33 29.33
N VAL A 8 -5.10 -3.53 28.78
CA VAL A 8 -4.69 -2.98 27.50
C VAL A 8 -5.71 -3.51 26.50
N LYS A 9 -6.66 -2.65 26.10
CA LYS A 9 -7.51 -2.90 24.94
C LYS A 9 -6.59 -2.89 23.73
N SER A 10 -5.92 -4.00 23.43
CA SER A 10 -5.33 -4.25 22.12
C SER A 10 -6.47 -4.57 21.14
N SER A 11 -7.38 -3.61 20.96
CA SER A 11 -8.42 -3.63 19.94
C SER A 11 -7.84 -3.04 18.65
N ILE A 12 -6.68 -3.51 18.23
CA ILE A 12 -6.28 -3.36 16.84
C ILE A 12 -7.05 -4.48 16.13
N THR A 13 -8.26 -4.12 15.69
CA THR A 13 -9.16 -5.00 14.96
C THR A 13 -8.37 -5.61 13.80
N GLY A 14 -8.31 -6.94 13.68
CA GLY A 14 -7.53 -7.61 12.61
C GLY A 14 -7.81 -7.07 11.20
N HIS A 15 -8.99 -6.45 11.02
CA HIS A 15 -9.36 -5.67 9.85
C HIS A 15 -8.42 -4.47 9.54
N GLN A 16 -8.00 -3.69 10.54
CA GLN A 16 -7.04 -2.59 10.35
C GLN A 16 -5.65 -3.11 9.97
N ALA A 17 -5.20 -4.20 10.58
CA ALA A 17 -3.94 -4.86 10.20
C ALA A 17 -3.99 -5.40 8.76
N LEU A 18 -5.14 -5.97 8.35
CA LEU A 18 -5.37 -6.42 6.99
C LEU A 18 -5.34 -5.26 5.98
N MET A 19 -6.02 -4.14 6.28
CA MET A 19 -6.00 -2.96 5.41
C MET A 19 -4.60 -2.35 5.29
N PHE A 20 -3.83 -2.36 6.38
CA PHE A 20 -2.44 -1.91 6.36
C PHE A 20 -1.57 -2.83 5.48
N LEU A 21 -1.72 -4.16 5.64
CA LEU A 21 -1.02 -5.15 4.83
C LEU A 21 -1.34 -4.98 3.33
N VAL A 22 -2.61 -4.77 2.99
CA VAL A 22 -3.05 -4.50 1.61
C VAL A 22 -2.45 -3.20 1.07
N ALA A 23 -2.39 -2.13 1.88
CA ALA A 23 -1.76 -0.88 1.47
C ALA A 23 -0.26 -1.04 1.17
N VAL A 24 0.47 -1.80 2.01
CA VAL A 24 1.89 -2.10 1.80
C VAL A 24 2.08 -2.95 0.54
N PHE A 25 1.24 -3.96 0.34
CA PHE A 25 1.28 -4.83 -0.84
C PHE A 25 1.00 -4.07 -2.14
N LEU A 26 -0.03 -3.22 -2.17
CA LEU A 26 -0.33 -2.34 -3.31
C LEU A 26 0.82 -1.37 -3.60
N GLY A 27 1.46 -0.82 -2.56
CA GLY A 27 2.65 0.02 -2.72
C GLY A 27 3.81 -0.74 -3.36
N ALA A 28 4.10 -1.96 -2.91
CA ALA A 28 5.14 -2.80 -3.48
C ALA A 28 4.85 -3.20 -4.93
N LEU A 29 3.60 -3.54 -5.25
CA LEU A 29 3.16 -3.82 -6.63
C LEU A 29 3.31 -2.59 -7.54
N GLY A 30 2.94 -1.41 -7.05
CA GLY A 30 3.14 -0.16 -7.78
C GLY A 30 4.63 0.11 -8.04
N PHE A 31 5.49 -0.10 -7.06
CA PHE A 31 6.93 0.06 -7.24
C PHE A 31 7.53 -0.97 -8.22
N ALA A 32 7.14 -2.24 -8.10
CA ALA A 32 7.58 -3.29 -9.03
C ALA A 32 7.15 -2.98 -10.48
N SER A 33 5.94 -2.45 -10.67
CA SER A 33 5.46 -2.03 -11.98
C SER A 33 6.23 -0.82 -12.54
N LEU A 34 6.65 0.14 -11.71
CA LEU A 34 7.55 1.22 -12.14
C LEU A 34 8.90 0.69 -12.63
N VAL A 35 9.49 -0.24 -11.87
CA VAL A 35 10.77 -0.86 -12.24
C VAL A 35 10.62 -1.63 -13.55
N GLN A 36 9.52 -2.39 -13.70
CA GLN A 36 9.20 -3.09 -14.95
C GLN A 36 9.03 -2.12 -16.12
N GLY A 37 8.43 -0.95 -15.89
CA GLY A 37 8.31 0.12 -16.88
C GLY A 37 9.61 0.73 -17.33
N LEU A 38 10.50 0.99 -16.37
CA LEU A 38 11.84 1.48 -16.64
C LEU A 38 12.64 0.47 -17.48
N LEU A 39 12.57 -0.81 -17.12
CA LEU A 39 13.22 -1.89 -17.87
C LEU A 39 12.67 -1.99 -19.30
N MET A 40 11.34 -1.97 -19.46
CA MET A 40 10.70 -2.03 -20.78
C MET A 40 10.99 -0.77 -21.62
N GLN A 41 11.08 0.40 -20.99
CA GLN A 41 11.43 1.65 -21.66
C GLN A 41 12.88 1.64 -22.16
N TRP A 42 13.81 1.14 -21.36
CA TRP A 42 15.22 1.03 -21.74
C TRP A 42 15.44 0.03 -22.89
N SER A 43 14.73 -1.11 -22.88
CA SER A 43 14.92 -2.15 -23.91
C SER A 43 14.10 -1.97 -25.18
N PHE A 44 12.87 -1.43 -25.11
CA PHE A 44 11.93 -1.41 -26.24
C PHE A 44 11.36 -0.01 -26.55
N GLY A 45 11.68 1.00 -25.74
CA GLY A 45 11.22 2.38 -25.91
C GLY A 45 9.98 2.73 -25.07
N PHE A 46 9.75 4.04 -24.90
CA PHE A 46 8.75 4.61 -23.97
C PHE A 46 7.33 4.07 -24.14
N LYS A 47 6.94 3.73 -25.39
CA LYS A 47 5.60 3.25 -25.72
C LYS A 47 5.23 1.94 -25.00
N TYR A 48 6.21 1.09 -24.70
CA TYR A 48 6.03 -0.20 -24.03
C TYR A 48 6.11 -0.10 -22.50
N GLY A 49 6.80 0.92 -21.97
CA GLY A 49 6.81 1.23 -20.53
C GLY A 49 5.54 1.94 -20.04
N PHE A 50 4.84 2.66 -20.94
CA PHE A 50 3.66 3.49 -20.61
C PHE A 50 2.57 2.77 -19.81
N PHE A 51 2.24 1.53 -20.18
CA PHE A 51 1.20 0.77 -19.50
C PHE A 51 1.54 0.48 -18.03
N SER A 52 2.80 0.17 -17.75
CA SER A 52 3.26 -0.10 -16.37
C SER A 52 3.34 1.17 -15.50
N TYR A 53 3.62 2.33 -16.11
CA TYR A 53 3.55 3.61 -15.42
C TYR A 53 2.10 3.92 -15.04
N LEU A 54 1.15 3.70 -15.97
CA LEU A 54 -0.28 3.86 -15.69
C LEU A 54 -0.74 2.94 -14.55
N LEU A 55 -0.33 1.66 -14.59
CA LEU A 55 -0.64 0.68 -13.55
C LEU A 55 -0.04 1.08 -12.19
N SER A 56 1.19 1.59 -12.18
CA SER A 56 1.86 2.10 -10.97
C SER A 56 1.13 3.28 -10.34
N PHE A 57 0.62 4.21 -11.15
CA PHE A 57 -0.18 5.34 -10.67
C PHE A 57 -1.48 4.87 -10.01
N ILE A 58 -2.14 3.85 -10.58
CA ILE A 58 -3.35 3.26 -10.01
C ILE A 58 -3.03 2.57 -8.67
N PHE A 59 -1.93 1.81 -8.59
CA PHE A 59 -1.52 1.14 -7.36
C PHE A 59 -1.08 2.10 -6.26
N LEU A 60 -0.26 3.12 -6.58
CA LEU A 60 0.12 4.15 -5.62
C LEU A 60 -1.09 4.97 -5.15
N GLY A 61 -1.99 5.32 -6.08
CA GLY A 61 -3.24 6.03 -5.76
C GLY A 61 -4.12 5.21 -4.81
N SER A 62 -4.27 3.92 -5.09
CA SER A 62 -5.05 3.00 -4.26
C SER A 62 -4.41 2.79 -2.87
N ALA A 63 -3.10 2.61 -2.81
CA ALA A 63 -2.37 2.51 -1.53
C ALA A 63 -2.52 3.79 -0.70
N LYS A 64 -2.46 4.98 -1.33
CA LYS A 64 -2.66 6.26 -0.67
C LYS A 64 -4.08 6.40 -0.13
N LEU A 65 -5.10 6.00 -0.90
CA LEU A 65 -6.50 5.99 -0.46
C LEU A 65 -6.73 5.05 0.74
N VAL A 66 -6.16 3.84 0.70
CA VAL A 66 -6.26 2.90 1.83
C VAL A 66 -5.55 3.46 3.06
N LYS A 67 -4.35 4.04 2.91
CA LYS A 67 -3.64 4.69 4.02
C LYS A 67 -4.42 5.87 4.61
N LEU A 68 -5.07 6.68 3.77
CA LEU A 68 -5.88 7.82 4.22
C LEU A 68 -7.13 7.38 4.99
N LYS A 69 -7.77 6.30 4.52
CA LYS A 69 -8.91 5.69 5.20
C LYS A 69 -8.49 5.12 6.56
N LEU A 70 -7.33 4.48 6.63
CA LEU A 70 -6.74 3.95 7.87
C LEU A 70 -6.41 5.07 8.87
N LEU A 71 -5.88 6.20 8.39
CA LEU A 71 -5.57 7.36 9.23
C LEU A 71 -6.83 8.09 9.75
N LYS A 72 -7.95 7.97 9.05
CA LYS A 72 -9.24 8.56 9.45
C LYS A 72 -10.00 7.69 10.46
N GLU A 73 -9.71 6.39 10.50
CA GLU A 73 -10.27 5.44 11.47
C GLU A 73 -9.47 5.34 12.78
N LEU A 74 -8.28 5.95 12.83
CA LEU A 74 -7.40 6.05 14.00
C LEU A 74 -7.73 7.32 14.81
#